data_AF-A0AA96FEP5-F1
#
_entry.id   AF-A0AA96FEP5-F1
#
_cell.length_a   1.000
_cell.length_b   1.000
_cell.length_c   1.000
_cell.angle_alpha   90.00
_cell.angle_beta   90.00
_cell.angle_gamma   90.00
#
_symmetry.space_group_name_H-M   'P 1'
#
loop_
_entity.id
_entity.type
_entity.pdbx_description
1 polymer ?
#
loop_
_entity_poly.entity_id
_entity_poly.type
_entity_poly.pdbx_seq_one_letter_code
_entity_poly.pdbx_strand_id
1 'polypeptide(L)'
;MTEGQVAPRAGWYTTESRGQVRFWDGNDWTEHHQRVDGLPDARSGSTGSSRGVALWIGIVLVLGGMMNLSSEDGPGGALVAIVLGLIAGSVWYLARRNAKQREAAEAALPFQPVHISTTPDGNHLAPPPIGEALEPWGACRDQLEVVGESYHPDAFIALFGGRIPTDSNGGQINDVAAIVPDFDNPHDSHAVAVWVRGQHVGYFDRDTARRWAPLLAKVERAGGYLEVPVRVWAAVRQSGWKARVTVRLPRPDEIAPANQPPSEGVVLPRGAKIQVTKEEDHMDVLTKYTNGDTVTMAVTLHAIHEIRARSATETVEVRIDGERVGILSPTQSANLLPLVKFVEERGQTAVAHAGLRGNALKADVTLDTLKAQDVSEEWLASLGPKTVDLNRPTRATYEWDD
;
A
#
# COMPACT_ATOMS: atom_id res chain seq x y z
N MET A 1 -12.22 -31.96 -36.15
CA MET A 1 -11.49 -30.69 -35.96
C MET A 1 -12.01 -30.11 -34.67
N THR A 2 -11.29 -30.34 -33.58
CA THR A 2 -11.65 -30.02 -32.20
C THR A 2 -11.05 -28.68 -31.82
N GLU A 3 -11.85 -27.82 -31.20
CA GLU A 3 -11.45 -26.51 -30.68
C GLU A 3 -10.22 -26.63 -29.77
N GLY A 4 -9.26 -25.75 -29.98
CA GLY A 4 -8.01 -25.68 -29.24
C GLY A 4 -8.23 -25.20 -27.81
N GLN A 5 -8.33 -26.14 -26.89
CA GLN A 5 -8.24 -25.88 -25.45
C GLN A 5 -6.79 -25.48 -25.14
N VAL A 6 -6.57 -24.21 -24.83
CA VAL A 6 -5.26 -23.68 -24.44
C VAL A 6 -4.86 -24.32 -23.10
N ALA A 7 -3.68 -24.95 -23.06
CA ALA A 7 -3.17 -25.56 -21.83
C ALA A 7 -2.98 -24.50 -20.73
N PRO A 8 -3.37 -24.78 -19.47
CA PRO A 8 -3.15 -23.85 -18.37
C PRO A 8 -1.65 -23.60 -18.20
N ARG A 9 -1.28 -22.35 -17.89
CA ARG A 9 0.13 -21.97 -17.63
C ARG A 9 0.49 -22.29 -16.19
N ALA A 10 1.79 -22.37 -15.89
CA ALA A 10 2.25 -22.71 -14.56
C ALA A 10 1.65 -21.77 -13.50
N GLY A 11 1.00 -22.31 -12.47
CA GLY A 11 0.23 -21.52 -11.52
C GLY A 11 -0.45 -22.35 -10.44
N TRP A 12 -0.93 -21.68 -9.40
CA TRP A 12 -1.70 -22.31 -8.33
C TRP A 12 -3.17 -22.35 -8.70
N TYR A 13 -3.75 -23.54 -8.71
CA TYR A 13 -5.14 -23.76 -9.07
C TYR A 13 -5.85 -24.50 -7.95
N THR A 14 -7.13 -24.20 -7.75
CA THR A 14 -7.97 -24.91 -6.80
C THR A 14 -8.18 -26.35 -7.26
N THR A 15 -7.99 -27.29 -6.34
CA THR A 15 -8.25 -28.72 -6.60
C THR A 15 -9.69 -29.06 -6.24
N GLU A 16 -10.17 -30.23 -6.69
CA GLU A 16 -11.51 -30.74 -6.34
C GLU A 16 -11.72 -30.86 -4.82
N SER A 17 -10.63 -30.97 -4.06
CA SER A 17 -10.59 -30.85 -2.60
C SER A 17 -10.71 -29.39 -2.16
N ARG A 18 -11.86 -29.02 -1.58
CA ARG A 18 -12.10 -27.71 -0.95
C ARG A 18 -10.95 -27.30 -0.04
N GLY A 19 -10.44 -26.07 -0.24
CA GLY A 19 -9.41 -25.47 0.61
C GLY A 19 -7.98 -25.89 0.28
N GLN A 20 -7.75 -26.68 -0.77
CA GLN A 20 -6.41 -26.99 -1.28
C GLN A 20 -6.18 -26.44 -2.68
N VAL A 21 -5.09 -25.71 -2.84
CA VAL A 21 -4.55 -25.32 -4.15
C VAL A 21 -3.34 -26.19 -4.47
N ARG A 22 -3.19 -26.56 -5.74
CA ARG A 22 -2.06 -27.35 -6.26
C ARG A 22 -1.39 -26.57 -7.38
N PHE A 23 -0.07 -26.67 -7.45
CA PHE A 23 0.69 -25.97 -8.47
C PHE A 23 0.79 -26.81 -9.75
N TRP A 24 0.29 -26.27 -10.86
CA TRP A 24 0.54 -26.75 -12.22
C TRP A 24 1.83 -26.13 -12.72
N ASP A 25 2.72 -26.87 -13.36
CA ASP A 25 4.00 -26.32 -13.86
C ASP A 25 4.00 -25.97 -15.37
N GLY A 26 2.86 -26.14 -16.03
CA GLY A 26 2.70 -25.93 -17.46
C GLY A 26 2.63 -27.22 -18.27
N ASN A 27 3.09 -28.34 -17.73
CA ASN A 27 2.99 -29.66 -18.36
C ASN A 27 2.29 -30.71 -17.48
N ASP A 28 2.53 -30.71 -16.17
CA ASP A 28 1.95 -31.64 -15.22
C ASP A 28 1.60 -30.98 -13.86
N TRP A 29 0.75 -31.65 -13.08
CA TRP A 29 0.45 -31.23 -11.72
C TRP A 29 1.59 -31.62 -10.77
N THR A 30 2.26 -30.64 -10.19
CA THR A 30 3.37 -30.89 -9.26
C THR A 30 2.89 -31.44 -7.91
N GLU A 31 3.76 -32.04 -7.10
CA GLU A 31 3.39 -32.47 -5.74
C GLU A 31 3.21 -31.29 -4.75
N HIS A 32 3.43 -30.05 -5.20
CA HIS A 32 3.28 -28.86 -4.36
C HIS A 32 1.79 -28.53 -4.15
N HIS A 33 1.34 -28.67 -2.90
CA HIS A 33 0.00 -28.31 -2.45
C HIS A 33 0.10 -27.27 -1.32
N GLN A 34 -0.82 -26.30 -1.30
CA GLN A 34 -0.98 -25.36 -0.20
C GLN A 34 -2.42 -25.39 0.30
N ARG A 35 -2.59 -25.28 1.61
CA ARG A 35 -3.89 -25.16 2.27
C ARG A 35 -4.22 -23.68 2.41
N VAL A 36 -5.44 -23.31 2.04
CA VAL A 36 -5.95 -21.94 2.24
C VAL A 36 -6.55 -21.89 3.65
N ASP A 37 -5.85 -21.27 4.59
CA ASP A 37 -6.32 -21.17 5.98
C ASP A 37 -7.48 -20.16 6.06
N GLY A 38 -8.66 -20.66 6.44
CA GLY A 38 -9.90 -19.85 6.52
C GLY A 38 -11.22 -20.64 6.49
N LEU A 39 -11.22 -21.93 6.18
CA LEU A 39 -12.39 -22.82 6.41
C LEU A 39 -12.13 -23.75 7.61
N PRO A 40 -13.14 -24.05 8.45
CA PRO A 40 -12.95 -24.94 9.58
C PRO A 40 -12.74 -26.38 9.09
N ASP A 41 -11.55 -26.91 9.35
CA ASP A 41 -11.25 -28.30 9.04
C ASP A 41 -11.76 -29.25 10.12
N ALA A 42 -12.63 -30.15 9.68
CA ALA A 42 -12.94 -31.35 10.42
C ALA A 42 -11.73 -32.31 10.32
N ARG A 43 -11.07 -32.49 11.47
CA ARG A 43 -10.16 -33.59 11.86
C ARG A 43 -8.66 -33.26 11.86
N SER A 44 -8.14 -33.42 13.07
CA SER A 44 -6.77 -33.35 13.57
C SER A 44 -5.76 -34.29 12.91
N GLY A 45 -4.48 -33.88 12.88
CA GLY A 45 -3.34 -34.79 12.70
C GLY A 45 -1.96 -34.15 12.48
N SER A 46 -1.33 -33.67 13.56
CA SER A 46 0.13 -33.65 13.87
C SER A 46 1.22 -33.18 12.86
N THR A 47 2.04 -32.23 13.35
CA THR A 47 3.54 -32.16 13.37
C THR A 47 4.38 -31.86 12.12
N GLY A 48 5.31 -30.88 12.25
CA GLY A 48 6.51 -30.79 11.41
C GLY A 48 7.28 -29.45 11.49
N SER A 49 8.17 -29.31 12.46
CA SER A 49 8.92 -28.09 12.80
C SER A 49 10.20 -27.88 11.96
N SER A 50 10.39 -26.66 11.45
CA SER A 50 11.61 -26.13 10.81
C SER A 50 12.83 -25.96 11.75
N ARG A 51 12.83 -26.62 12.93
CA ARG A 51 13.99 -26.72 13.81
C ARG A 51 14.99 -27.82 13.41
N GLY A 52 14.63 -28.70 12.46
CA GLY A 52 15.45 -29.86 12.09
C GLY A 52 16.71 -29.55 11.27
N VAL A 53 16.68 -28.58 10.37
CA VAL A 53 17.76 -28.39 9.37
C VAL A 53 18.98 -27.69 9.95
N ALA A 54 18.79 -26.71 10.85
CA ALA A 54 19.90 -26.03 11.51
C ALA A 54 20.63 -26.94 12.52
N LEU A 55 19.91 -27.88 13.15
CA LEU A 55 20.50 -28.84 14.09
C LEU A 55 21.39 -29.87 13.37
N TRP A 56 21.03 -30.26 12.14
CA TRP A 56 21.79 -31.23 11.33
C TRP A 56 23.15 -30.68 10.87
N ILE A 57 23.22 -29.40 10.49
CA ILE A 57 24.48 -28.77 10.02
C ILE A 57 25.49 -28.63 11.17
N GLY A 58 25.02 -28.32 12.39
CA GLY A 58 25.87 -28.27 13.58
C GLY A 58 26.46 -29.63 13.97
N ILE A 59 25.67 -30.71 13.85
CA ILE A 59 26.10 -32.07 14.22
C ILE A 59 27.18 -32.60 13.27
N VAL A 60 27.11 -32.29 11.98
CA VAL A 60 28.10 -32.75 10.97
C VAL A 60 29.46 -32.06 11.15
N LEU A 61 29.48 -30.77 11.54
CA LEU A 61 30.73 -30.05 11.77
C LEU A 61 31.45 -30.48 13.06
N VAL A 62 30.70 -30.84 14.11
CA VAL A 62 31.28 -31.36 15.36
C VAL A 62 31.81 -32.79 15.17
N LEU A 63 31.10 -33.64 14.42
CA LEU A 63 31.56 -35.00 14.11
C LEU A 63 32.79 -35.00 13.18
N GLY A 64 32.84 -34.10 12.19
CA GLY A 64 34.02 -33.92 11.33
C GLY A 64 35.24 -33.38 12.07
N GLY A 65 35.04 -32.52 13.07
CA GLY A 65 36.11 -32.02 13.94
C GLY A 65 36.66 -33.09 14.90
N MET A 66 35.81 -33.97 15.43
CA MET A 66 36.24 -35.06 16.32
C MET A 66 36.99 -36.19 15.58
N MET A 67 36.75 -36.39 14.28
CA MET A 67 37.47 -37.40 13.49
C MET A 67 38.89 -36.97 13.06
N ASN A 68 39.29 -35.71 13.28
CA ASN A 68 40.64 -35.22 12.93
C ASN A 68 41.65 -35.35 14.08
N LEU A 69 41.24 -35.90 15.23
CA LEU A 69 42.10 -36.14 16.40
C LEU A 69 42.59 -37.59 16.50
N SER A 70 42.33 -38.44 15.50
CA SER A 70 42.58 -39.89 15.62
C SER A 70 43.15 -40.58 14.38
N SER A 71 43.74 -39.87 13.42
CA SER A 71 44.47 -40.52 12.34
C SER A 71 45.80 -39.83 12.08
N GLU A 72 46.85 -40.39 12.67
CA GLU A 72 48.21 -40.29 12.15
C GLU A 72 48.26 -41.00 10.78
N ASP A 73 48.86 -40.32 9.82
CA ASP A 73 49.39 -40.82 8.55
C ASP A 73 48.40 -41.42 7.52
N GLY A 74 47.75 -40.53 6.77
CA GLY A 74 47.24 -40.86 5.43
C GLY A 74 46.76 -39.63 4.66
N PRO A 75 47.09 -39.47 3.36
CA PRO A 75 46.68 -38.31 2.55
C PRO A 75 45.15 -38.23 2.29
N GLY A 76 44.35 -39.11 2.89
CA GLY A 76 42.90 -39.17 2.72
C GLY A 76 42.13 -38.03 3.40
N GLY A 77 42.61 -37.50 4.53
CA GLY A 77 41.92 -36.44 5.26
C GLY A 77 41.84 -35.11 4.49
N ALA A 78 42.91 -34.75 3.78
CA ALA A 78 42.97 -33.55 2.96
C ALA A 78 42.03 -33.62 1.74
N LEU A 79 41.91 -34.81 1.11
CA LEU A 79 41.01 -35.01 -0.03
C LEU A 79 39.54 -34.89 0.38
N VAL A 80 39.15 -35.42 1.54
CA VAL A 80 37.76 -35.31 2.05
C VAL A 80 37.41 -33.86 2.39
N ALA A 81 38.32 -33.11 2.99
CA ALA A 81 38.10 -31.68 3.28
C ALA A 81 37.95 -30.83 2.01
N ILE A 82 38.73 -31.12 0.96
CA ILE A 82 38.61 -30.43 -0.34
C ILE A 82 37.26 -30.75 -0.99
N VAL A 83 36.83 -32.02 -0.99
CA VAL A 83 35.53 -32.41 -1.56
C VAL A 83 34.37 -31.77 -0.81
N LEU A 84 34.40 -31.74 0.53
CA LEU A 84 33.38 -31.07 1.34
C LEU A 84 33.39 -29.55 1.13
N GLY A 85 34.56 -28.93 0.99
CA GLY A 85 34.70 -27.51 0.67
C GLY A 85 34.12 -27.16 -0.71
N LEU A 86 34.34 -28.01 -1.71
CA LEU A 86 33.76 -27.85 -3.06
C LEU A 86 32.24 -28.04 -3.06
N ILE A 87 31.71 -28.99 -2.29
CA ILE A 87 30.26 -29.20 -2.14
C ILE A 87 29.64 -27.99 -1.42
N ALA A 88 30.20 -27.54 -0.29
CA ALA A 88 29.70 -26.36 0.42
C ALA A 88 29.81 -25.08 -0.43
N GLY A 89 30.92 -24.90 -1.15
CA GLY A 89 31.10 -23.80 -2.09
C GLY A 89 30.10 -23.85 -3.25
N SER A 90 29.78 -25.03 -3.77
CA SER A 90 28.78 -25.20 -4.84
C SER A 90 27.36 -24.92 -4.36
N VAL A 91 27.00 -25.35 -3.14
CA VAL A 91 25.69 -25.07 -2.53
C VAL A 91 25.56 -23.57 -2.23
N TRP A 92 26.61 -22.94 -1.71
CA TRP A 92 26.62 -21.48 -1.49
C TRP A 92 26.56 -20.70 -2.79
N TYR A 93 27.29 -21.12 -3.82
CA TYR A 93 27.28 -20.49 -5.15
C TYR A 93 25.91 -20.65 -5.84
N LEU A 94 25.28 -21.81 -5.74
CA LEU A 94 23.92 -22.05 -6.27
C LEU A 94 22.86 -21.27 -5.50
N ALA A 95 22.96 -21.20 -4.16
CA ALA A 95 22.06 -20.38 -3.35
C ALA A 95 22.21 -18.89 -3.67
N ARG A 96 23.44 -18.40 -3.87
CA ARG A 96 23.72 -17.00 -4.22
C ARG A 96 23.34 -16.66 -5.67
N ARG A 97 23.46 -17.61 -6.60
CA ARG A 97 22.97 -17.47 -7.98
C ARG A 97 21.44 -17.44 -8.00
N ASN A 98 20.77 -18.28 -7.21
CA ASN A 98 19.31 -18.26 -7.08
C ASN A 98 18.81 -16.98 -6.41
N ALA A 99 19.56 -16.40 -5.47
CA ALA A 99 19.25 -15.10 -4.88
C ALA A 99 19.40 -13.95 -5.90
N LYS A 100 20.49 -13.91 -6.67
CA LYS A 100 20.67 -12.93 -7.76
C LYS A 100 19.66 -13.11 -8.91
N GLN A 101 19.26 -14.34 -9.20
CA GLN A 101 18.22 -14.62 -10.20
C GLN A 101 16.82 -14.30 -9.69
N ARG A 102 16.56 -14.41 -8.39
CA ARG A 102 15.32 -13.92 -7.76
C ARG A 102 15.25 -12.40 -7.80
N GLU A 103 16.33 -11.71 -7.42
CA GLU A 103 16.42 -10.25 -7.45
C GLU A 103 16.30 -9.70 -8.89
N ALA A 104 16.87 -10.39 -9.88
CA ALA A 104 16.70 -10.03 -11.30
C ALA A 104 15.34 -10.44 -11.91
N ALA A 105 14.68 -11.49 -11.39
CA ALA A 105 13.34 -11.90 -11.82
C ALA A 105 12.24 -11.03 -11.19
N GLU A 106 12.47 -10.53 -9.97
CA GLU A 106 11.60 -9.60 -9.25
C GLU A 106 11.71 -8.17 -9.82
N ALA A 107 12.87 -7.80 -10.35
CA ALA A 107 13.11 -6.49 -10.99
C ALA A 107 12.70 -6.39 -12.48
N ALA A 108 12.26 -7.47 -13.13
CA ALA A 108 12.09 -7.51 -14.59
C ALA A 108 10.76 -8.08 -15.11
N LEU A 109 9.66 -8.02 -14.34
CA LEU A 109 8.35 -8.38 -14.86
C LEU A 109 7.65 -7.15 -15.48
N PRO A 110 7.43 -7.11 -16.81
CA PRO A 110 6.47 -6.18 -17.38
C PRO A 110 5.06 -6.57 -16.92
N PHE A 111 4.31 -5.57 -16.44
CA PHE A 111 2.89 -5.65 -16.09
C PHE A 111 2.10 -6.38 -17.20
N GLN A 112 1.46 -7.50 -16.86
CA GLN A 112 0.38 -8.08 -17.64
C GLN A 112 -0.89 -8.07 -16.77
N PRO A 113 -2.04 -7.66 -17.32
CA PRO A 113 -3.31 -7.68 -16.59
C PRO A 113 -3.62 -9.13 -16.16
N VAL A 114 -3.99 -9.28 -14.89
CA VAL A 114 -4.38 -10.57 -14.31
C VAL A 114 -5.73 -10.97 -14.90
N HIS A 115 -5.77 -12.04 -15.70
CA HIS A 115 -7.03 -12.65 -16.12
C HIS A 115 -7.76 -13.23 -14.89
N ILE A 116 -8.94 -12.70 -14.58
CA ILE A 116 -9.72 -13.19 -13.45
C ILE A 116 -10.40 -14.51 -13.82
N SER A 117 -10.32 -15.47 -12.90
CA SER A 117 -10.83 -16.82 -13.06
C SER A 117 -12.31 -16.90 -12.66
N THR A 118 -13.15 -17.43 -13.55
CA THR A 118 -14.52 -17.86 -13.25
C THR A 118 -14.55 -18.93 -12.15
N THR A 119 -15.58 -18.96 -11.31
CA THR A 119 -15.83 -20.14 -10.45
C THR A 119 -16.12 -21.38 -11.32
N PRO A 120 -15.99 -22.62 -10.78
CA PRO A 120 -16.40 -23.84 -11.47
C PRO A 120 -17.86 -23.84 -11.95
N ASP A 121 -18.70 -23.00 -11.33
CA ASP A 121 -20.12 -22.85 -11.65
C ASP A 121 -20.39 -21.77 -12.72
N GLY A 122 -19.34 -21.16 -13.28
CA GLY A 122 -19.44 -20.10 -14.30
C GLY A 122 -19.77 -18.71 -13.76
N ASN A 123 -19.71 -18.50 -12.44
CA ASN A 123 -19.89 -17.16 -11.87
C ASN A 123 -18.61 -16.36 -12.00
N HIS A 124 -18.76 -15.13 -12.50
CA HIS A 124 -17.71 -14.13 -12.53
C HIS A 124 -17.28 -13.74 -11.11
N LEU A 125 -15.97 -13.69 -10.88
CA LEU A 125 -15.40 -13.16 -9.65
C LEU A 125 -14.80 -11.79 -9.97
N ALA A 126 -15.10 -10.80 -9.14
CA ALA A 126 -14.41 -9.52 -9.21
C ALA A 126 -12.91 -9.71 -8.91
N PRO A 127 -12.02 -8.87 -9.46
CA PRO A 127 -10.61 -8.89 -9.09
C PRO A 127 -10.48 -8.43 -7.62
N PRO A 128 -9.65 -9.10 -6.81
CA PRO A 128 -9.31 -8.59 -5.49
C PRO A 128 -8.50 -7.29 -5.61
N PRO A 129 -8.48 -6.44 -4.57
CA PRO A 129 -7.59 -5.27 -4.55
C PRO A 129 -6.13 -5.71 -4.60
N ILE A 130 -5.39 -5.20 -5.58
CA ILE A 130 -3.97 -5.47 -5.80
C ILE A 130 -3.27 -4.12 -5.95
N GLY A 131 -2.10 -3.98 -5.33
CA GLY A 131 -1.28 -2.77 -5.42
C GLY A 131 -1.33 -1.92 -4.15
N GLU A 132 -0.97 -0.65 -4.30
CA GLU A 132 -0.93 0.31 -3.20
C GLU A 132 -2.31 0.90 -2.91
N ALA A 133 -2.68 0.96 -1.63
CA ALA A 133 -3.87 1.65 -1.16
C ALA A 133 -3.70 3.17 -1.35
N LEU A 134 -4.55 3.76 -2.18
CA LEU A 134 -4.60 5.21 -2.38
C LEU A 134 -5.71 5.82 -1.54
N GLU A 135 -5.34 6.65 -0.57
CA GLU A 135 -6.29 7.57 0.05
C GLU A 135 -6.59 8.74 -0.89
N PRO A 136 -7.87 9.13 -1.09
CA PRO A 136 -8.21 10.22 -1.98
C PRO A 136 -7.79 11.57 -1.39
N TRP A 137 -7.30 12.47 -2.23
CA TRP A 137 -6.84 13.80 -1.83
C TRP A 137 -7.93 14.65 -1.17
N GLY A 138 -9.14 14.67 -1.72
CA GLY A 138 -10.26 15.40 -1.11
C GLY A 138 -10.97 14.62 -0.01
N ALA A 139 -12.10 15.18 0.45
CA ALA A 139 -12.85 14.58 1.53
C ALA A 139 -13.95 13.67 0.99
N CYS A 140 -14.09 12.49 1.61
CA CYS A 140 -15.14 11.53 1.30
C CYS A 140 -16.50 12.01 1.81
N ARG A 141 -17.26 12.76 1.00
CA ARG A 141 -18.52 13.41 1.40
C ARG A 141 -19.75 12.73 0.80
N ASP A 142 -19.65 12.22 -0.41
CA ASP A 142 -20.80 11.72 -1.16
C ASP A 142 -21.09 10.27 -0.77
N GLN A 143 -22.33 9.97 -0.42
CA GLN A 143 -22.71 8.59 -0.07
C GLN A 143 -23.20 7.86 -1.31
N LEU A 144 -22.66 6.66 -1.51
CA LEU A 144 -23.13 5.72 -2.52
C LEU A 144 -23.61 4.45 -1.82
N GLU A 145 -24.84 4.05 -2.09
CA GLU A 145 -25.32 2.71 -1.76
C GLU A 145 -24.77 1.71 -2.78
N VAL A 146 -24.08 0.70 -2.28
CA VAL A 146 -23.58 -0.43 -3.07
C VAL A 146 -24.78 -1.27 -3.50
N VAL A 147 -24.65 -1.97 -4.63
CA VAL A 147 -25.67 -2.89 -5.13
C VAL A 147 -25.11 -4.31 -5.20
N GLY A 148 -26.01 -5.29 -5.17
CA GLY A 148 -25.67 -6.70 -5.35
C GLY A 148 -25.26 -7.41 -4.06
N GLU A 149 -25.44 -6.80 -2.90
CA GLU A 149 -25.06 -7.38 -1.60
C GLU A 149 -25.72 -8.74 -1.36
N SER A 150 -26.96 -8.91 -1.83
CA SER A 150 -27.72 -10.16 -1.70
C SER A 150 -27.06 -11.38 -2.36
N TYR A 151 -26.16 -11.17 -3.32
CA TYR A 151 -25.42 -12.23 -4.00
C TYR A 151 -24.16 -12.67 -3.24
N HIS A 152 -23.82 -12.00 -2.14
CA HIS A 152 -22.59 -12.24 -1.37
C HIS A 152 -22.83 -12.64 0.09
N PRO A 153 -23.76 -13.55 0.43
CA PRO A 153 -24.05 -13.91 1.82
C PRO A 153 -22.81 -14.38 2.60
N ASP A 154 -21.92 -15.13 1.95
CA ASP A 154 -20.68 -15.63 2.57
C ASP A 154 -19.73 -14.50 2.98
N ALA A 155 -19.66 -13.42 2.19
CA ALA A 155 -18.89 -12.22 2.53
C ALA A 155 -19.41 -11.58 3.82
N PHE A 156 -20.73 -11.44 3.96
CA PHE A 156 -21.33 -10.87 5.17
C PHE A 156 -21.21 -11.81 6.38
N ILE A 157 -21.29 -13.12 6.18
CA ILE A 157 -21.00 -14.11 7.22
C ILE A 157 -19.55 -13.94 7.72
N ALA A 158 -18.57 -13.82 6.82
CA ALA A 158 -17.18 -13.60 7.18
C ALA A 158 -16.96 -12.27 7.91
N LEU A 159 -17.54 -11.17 7.41
CA LEU A 159 -17.43 -9.84 8.01
C LEU A 159 -17.94 -9.79 9.45
N PHE A 160 -19.02 -10.52 9.75
CA PHE A 160 -19.63 -10.59 11.09
C PHE A 160 -19.17 -11.77 11.93
N GLY A 161 -18.01 -12.37 11.61
CA GLY A 161 -17.38 -13.39 12.47
C GLY A 161 -18.05 -14.76 12.43
N GLY A 162 -18.54 -15.17 11.26
CA GLY A 162 -19.09 -16.50 11.00
C GLY A 162 -20.61 -16.60 11.01
N ARG A 163 -21.33 -15.50 11.23
CA ARG A 163 -22.80 -15.44 11.07
C ARG A 163 -23.30 -14.01 10.89
N ILE A 164 -24.38 -13.85 10.14
CA ILE A 164 -25.09 -12.57 10.05
C ILE A 164 -25.84 -12.31 11.38
N PRO A 165 -25.80 -11.07 11.92
CA PRO A 165 -26.47 -10.73 13.16
C PRO A 165 -27.98 -10.99 13.13
N THR A 166 -28.51 -11.64 14.17
CA THR A 166 -29.95 -11.93 14.32
C THR A 166 -30.69 -10.93 15.21
N ASP A 167 -29.97 -9.94 15.74
CA ASP A 167 -30.54 -8.85 16.56
C ASP A 167 -31.60 -8.07 15.75
N SER A 168 -32.64 -7.57 16.44
CA SER A 168 -33.63 -6.68 15.83
C SER A 168 -32.99 -5.44 15.22
N ASN A 169 -31.90 -4.92 15.80
CA ASN A 169 -31.14 -3.79 15.29
C ASN A 169 -30.14 -4.16 14.18
N GLY A 170 -29.85 -5.46 13.99
CA GLY A 170 -28.78 -5.94 13.11
C GLY A 170 -27.40 -5.66 13.69
N GLY A 171 -26.36 -5.82 12.87
CA GLY A 171 -24.99 -5.40 13.21
C GLY A 171 -24.47 -4.40 12.19
N GLN A 172 -23.57 -3.54 12.67
CA GLN A 172 -22.92 -2.52 11.88
C GLN A 172 -21.40 -2.61 12.03
N ILE A 173 -20.70 -2.43 10.93
CA ILE A 173 -19.24 -2.27 10.86
C ILE A 173 -18.98 -0.94 10.15
N ASN A 174 -18.09 -0.13 10.72
CA ASN A 174 -17.48 1.00 10.03
C ASN A 174 -16.03 0.62 9.76
N ASP A 175 -15.59 0.75 8.52
CA ASP A 175 -14.26 0.33 8.08
C ASP A 175 -13.83 1.15 6.85
N VAL A 176 -12.78 0.70 6.17
CA VAL A 176 -12.42 1.12 4.82
C VAL A 176 -12.83 0.06 3.78
N ALA A 177 -13.24 0.54 2.61
CA ALA A 177 -13.51 -0.27 1.43
C ALA A 177 -12.48 0.04 0.34
N ALA A 178 -11.98 -1.02 -0.29
CA ALA A 178 -11.21 -0.91 -1.52
C ALA A 178 -12.18 -0.89 -2.71
N ILE A 179 -11.98 0.10 -3.59
CA ILE A 179 -12.76 0.32 -4.81
C ILE A 179 -11.90 -0.10 -6.00
N VAL A 180 -12.33 -1.16 -6.68
CA VAL A 180 -11.52 -1.85 -7.69
C VAL A 180 -12.31 -1.96 -9.00
N PRO A 181 -11.75 -1.58 -10.16
CA PRO A 181 -12.40 -1.80 -11.43
C PRO A 181 -12.49 -3.30 -11.76
N ASP A 182 -13.56 -3.69 -12.43
CA ASP A 182 -13.80 -5.06 -12.88
C ASP A 182 -14.12 -5.05 -14.38
N PHE A 183 -13.12 -4.71 -15.19
CA PHE A 183 -13.30 -4.49 -16.63
C PHE A 183 -13.61 -5.75 -17.43
N ASP A 184 -13.28 -6.92 -16.87
CA ASP A 184 -13.57 -8.23 -17.46
C ASP A 184 -14.96 -8.76 -17.07
N ASN A 185 -15.77 -7.96 -16.37
CA ASN A 185 -17.10 -8.36 -15.96
C ASN A 185 -18.02 -8.62 -17.18
N PRO A 186 -18.64 -9.82 -17.28
CA PRO A 186 -19.44 -10.20 -18.44
C PRO A 186 -20.75 -9.41 -18.57
N HIS A 187 -21.19 -8.72 -17.51
CA HIS A 187 -22.45 -7.99 -17.49
C HIS A 187 -22.30 -6.48 -17.65
N ASP A 188 -21.15 -5.92 -17.30
CA ASP A 188 -20.86 -4.49 -17.42
C ASP A 188 -19.35 -4.23 -17.50
N SER A 189 -18.84 -3.83 -18.67
CA SER A 189 -17.43 -3.51 -18.87
C SER A 189 -16.93 -2.28 -18.09
N HIS A 190 -17.81 -1.56 -17.39
CA HIS A 190 -17.46 -0.47 -16.48
C HIS A 190 -17.67 -0.85 -15.01
N ALA A 191 -17.89 -2.12 -14.69
CA ALA A 191 -18.17 -2.55 -13.33
C ALA A 191 -17.06 -2.10 -12.36
N VAL A 192 -17.48 -1.73 -11.16
CA VAL A 192 -16.60 -1.31 -10.06
C VAL A 192 -17.00 -2.10 -8.84
N ALA A 193 -16.11 -3.00 -8.42
CA ALA A 193 -16.29 -3.87 -7.27
C ALA A 193 -15.90 -3.15 -5.97
N VAL A 194 -16.61 -3.50 -4.89
CA VAL A 194 -16.39 -2.97 -3.55
C VAL A 194 -15.95 -4.11 -2.65
N TRP A 195 -14.79 -3.94 -2.03
CA TRP A 195 -14.18 -4.93 -1.14
C TRP A 195 -14.02 -4.39 0.26
N VAL A 196 -14.36 -5.18 1.27
CA VAL A 196 -14.20 -4.84 2.70
C VAL A 196 -13.50 -6.01 3.38
N ARG A 197 -12.36 -5.78 4.04
CA ARG A 197 -11.55 -6.84 4.69
C ARG A 197 -11.28 -8.05 3.78
N GLY A 198 -10.97 -7.80 2.51
CA GLY A 198 -10.74 -8.85 1.51
C GLY A 198 -12.00 -9.63 1.09
N GLN A 199 -13.20 -9.17 1.47
CA GLN A 199 -14.47 -9.76 1.04
C GLN A 199 -15.14 -8.87 0.00
N HIS A 200 -15.54 -9.45 -1.13
CA HIS A 200 -16.32 -8.75 -2.15
C HIS A 200 -17.77 -8.60 -1.66
N VAL A 201 -18.21 -7.36 -1.44
CA VAL A 201 -19.52 -7.07 -0.84
C VAL A 201 -20.56 -6.59 -1.85
N GLY A 202 -20.15 -6.26 -3.07
CA GLY A 202 -21.03 -5.82 -4.15
C GLY A 202 -20.34 -4.85 -5.10
N TYR A 203 -21.14 -4.15 -5.90
CA TYR A 203 -20.67 -3.24 -6.95
C TYR A 203 -21.24 -1.82 -6.79
N PHE A 204 -20.65 -0.86 -7.48
CA PHE A 204 -21.33 0.41 -7.75
C PHE A 204 -22.57 0.18 -8.64
N ASP A 205 -23.56 1.07 -8.55
CA ASP A 205 -24.61 1.12 -9.56
C ASP A 205 -24.03 1.45 -10.94
N ARG A 206 -24.69 0.99 -12.02
CA ARG A 206 -24.16 1.10 -13.40
C ARG A 206 -23.88 2.53 -13.86
N ASP A 207 -24.61 3.53 -13.36
CA ASP A 207 -24.44 4.91 -13.80
C ASP A 207 -23.25 5.55 -13.09
N THR A 208 -23.08 5.24 -11.80
CA THR A 208 -21.89 5.63 -11.05
C THR A 208 -20.65 4.88 -11.54
N ALA A 209 -20.74 3.58 -11.79
CA ALA A 209 -19.65 2.76 -12.31
C ALA A 209 -19.11 3.33 -13.64
N ARG A 210 -19.99 3.69 -14.59
CA ARG A 210 -19.60 4.34 -15.85
C ARG A 210 -18.85 5.66 -15.68
N ARG A 211 -19.19 6.47 -14.67
CA ARG A 211 -18.50 7.74 -14.38
C ARG A 211 -17.14 7.51 -13.72
N TRP A 212 -17.02 6.48 -12.88
CA TRP A 212 -15.84 6.22 -12.06
C TRP A 212 -14.80 5.34 -12.76
N ALA A 213 -15.22 4.42 -13.63
CA ALA A 213 -14.36 3.49 -14.33
C ALA A 213 -13.12 4.14 -15.01
N PRO A 214 -13.24 5.25 -15.77
CA PRO A 214 -12.07 5.89 -16.39
C PRO A 214 -11.07 6.48 -15.38
N LEU A 215 -11.55 6.87 -14.20
CA LEU A 215 -10.71 7.43 -13.13
C LEU A 215 -9.98 6.32 -12.40
N LEU A 216 -10.70 5.25 -12.05
CA LEU A 216 -10.13 4.07 -11.41
C LEU A 216 -9.15 3.35 -12.33
N ALA A 217 -9.37 3.35 -13.65
CA ALA A 217 -8.40 2.85 -14.63
C ALA A 217 -7.06 3.62 -14.59
N LYS A 218 -7.05 4.90 -14.18
CA LYS A 218 -5.80 5.66 -13.97
C LYS A 218 -5.10 5.21 -12.71
N VAL A 219 -5.85 4.98 -11.63
CA VAL A 219 -5.34 4.50 -10.34
C VAL A 219 -4.75 3.08 -10.48
N GLU A 220 -5.48 2.18 -11.13
CA GLU A 220 -5.03 0.80 -11.39
C GLU A 220 -3.76 0.77 -12.24
N ARG A 221 -3.67 1.59 -13.31
CA ARG A 221 -2.46 1.70 -14.13
C ARG A 221 -1.26 2.28 -13.38
N ALA A 222 -1.51 3.07 -12.32
CA ALA A 222 -0.46 3.54 -11.41
C ALA A 222 -0.06 2.46 -10.38
N GLY A 223 -0.67 1.27 -10.42
CA GLY A 223 -0.35 0.16 -9.53
C GLY A 223 -1.05 0.23 -8.18
N GLY A 224 -2.21 0.91 -8.09
CA GLY A 224 -2.95 1.04 -6.84
C GLY A 224 -4.46 0.87 -6.98
N TYR A 225 -5.16 1.02 -5.87
CA TYR A 225 -6.62 1.02 -5.78
C TYR A 225 -7.09 2.09 -4.80
N LEU A 226 -8.32 2.58 -4.95
CA LEU A 226 -8.84 3.65 -4.11
C LEU A 226 -9.42 3.08 -2.80
N GLU A 227 -9.03 3.62 -1.66
CA GLU A 227 -9.64 3.32 -0.36
C GLU A 227 -10.58 4.43 0.10
N VAL A 228 -11.77 4.04 0.55
CA VAL A 228 -12.80 4.97 1.01
C VAL A 228 -13.50 4.48 2.27
N PRO A 229 -13.98 5.37 3.16
CA PRO A 229 -14.77 4.95 4.32
C PRO A 229 -16.04 4.21 3.91
N VAL A 230 -16.35 3.12 4.62
CA VAL A 230 -17.54 2.31 4.38
C VAL A 230 -18.30 2.05 5.68
N ARG A 231 -19.63 2.04 5.57
CA ARG A 231 -20.53 1.51 6.59
C ARG A 231 -21.23 0.29 6.04
N VAL A 232 -21.02 -0.85 6.69
CA VAL A 232 -21.67 -2.12 6.39
C VAL A 232 -22.73 -2.38 7.46
N TRP A 233 -23.97 -2.62 7.07
CA TRP A 233 -25.04 -3.09 7.95
C TRP A 233 -25.62 -4.39 7.42
N ALA A 234 -25.86 -5.36 8.31
CA ALA A 234 -26.58 -6.58 7.94
C ALA A 234 -27.42 -7.13 9.10
N ALA A 235 -28.51 -7.80 8.76
CA ALA A 235 -29.37 -8.44 9.74
C ALA A 235 -30.20 -9.59 9.16
N VAL A 236 -30.48 -10.60 9.99
CA VAL A 236 -31.49 -11.61 9.71
C VAL A 236 -32.88 -11.05 10.04
N ARG A 237 -33.86 -11.37 9.21
CA ARG A 237 -35.27 -10.98 9.28
C ARG A 237 -36.13 -12.22 9.02
N GLN A 238 -37.43 -12.11 9.25
CA GLN A 238 -38.37 -13.19 8.96
C GLN A 238 -38.38 -13.56 7.46
N SER A 239 -38.15 -12.59 6.58
CA SER A 239 -38.11 -12.79 5.12
C SER A 239 -36.74 -13.20 4.57
N GLY A 240 -35.81 -13.64 5.43
CA GLY A 240 -34.41 -13.91 5.07
C GLY A 240 -33.46 -12.88 5.65
N TRP A 241 -32.29 -12.69 5.05
CA TRP A 241 -31.33 -11.70 5.51
C TRP A 241 -31.40 -10.44 4.64
N LYS A 242 -30.92 -9.32 5.19
CA LYS A 242 -30.75 -8.06 4.47
C LYS A 242 -29.39 -7.47 4.80
N ALA A 243 -28.81 -6.81 3.82
CA ALA A 243 -27.64 -5.97 3.99
C ALA A 243 -27.83 -4.62 3.32
N ARG A 244 -27.03 -3.66 3.77
CA ARG A 244 -26.85 -2.37 3.14
C ARG A 244 -25.39 -1.98 3.32
N VAL A 245 -24.71 -1.72 2.22
CA VAL A 245 -23.36 -1.16 2.25
C VAL A 245 -23.39 0.26 1.71
N THR A 246 -22.83 1.19 2.46
CA THR A 246 -22.73 2.60 2.07
C THR A 246 -21.26 3.00 2.07
N VAL A 247 -20.70 3.32 0.89
CA VAL A 247 -19.36 3.88 0.77
C VAL A 247 -19.44 5.41 0.72
N ARG A 248 -18.43 6.10 1.24
CA ARG A 248 -18.31 7.56 1.17
C ARG A 248 -17.25 7.94 0.16
N LEU A 249 -17.63 8.49 -0.97
CA LEU A 249 -16.74 8.84 -2.07
C LEU A 249 -16.25 10.29 -1.98
N PRO A 250 -15.01 10.58 -2.42
CA PRO A 250 -14.60 11.94 -2.72
C PRO A 250 -15.29 12.41 -4.01
N ARG A 251 -15.12 13.69 -4.36
CA ARG A 251 -15.45 14.11 -5.71
C ARG A 251 -14.52 13.41 -6.72
N PRO A 252 -14.97 13.16 -7.96
CA PRO A 252 -14.13 12.55 -9.00
C PRO A 252 -12.78 13.24 -9.25
N ASP A 253 -12.75 14.56 -9.19
CA ASP A 253 -11.57 15.43 -9.34
C ASP A 253 -10.72 15.54 -8.08
N GLU A 254 -11.18 14.96 -6.97
CA GLU A 254 -10.51 14.95 -5.67
C GLU A 254 -9.78 13.62 -5.38
N ILE A 255 -9.76 12.66 -6.31
CA ILE A 255 -9.01 11.39 -6.14
C ILE A 255 -7.50 11.66 -6.07
N ALA A 256 -7.01 12.60 -6.88
CA ALA A 256 -5.62 12.98 -7.02
C ALA A 256 -5.47 14.51 -6.79
N PRO A 257 -4.27 15.03 -6.54
CA PRO A 257 -4.07 16.47 -6.39
C PRO A 257 -4.24 17.15 -7.75
N ALA A 258 -4.68 18.42 -7.73
CA ALA A 258 -4.84 19.23 -8.94
C ALA A 258 -3.50 19.57 -9.62
N ASN A 259 -2.39 19.42 -8.91
CA ASN A 259 -1.02 19.64 -9.39
C ASN A 259 -0.17 18.36 -9.22
N GLN A 260 1.05 18.38 -9.78
CA GLN A 260 1.95 17.23 -9.71
C GLN A 260 2.86 17.35 -8.47
N PRO A 261 2.77 16.43 -7.49
CA PRO A 261 3.70 16.43 -6.36
C PRO A 261 5.13 16.11 -6.82
N PRO A 262 6.16 16.57 -6.10
CA PRO A 262 7.55 16.27 -6.42
C PRO A 262 7.83 14.77 -6.35
N SER A 263 8.71 14.27 -7.22
CA SER A 263 9.07 12.84 -7.30
C SER A 263 9.68 12.28 -6.00
N GLU A 264 10.45 13.12 -5.31
CA GLU A 264 11.11 12.86 -4.03
C GLU A 264 10.27 13.33 -2.83
N GLY A 265 8.98 13.61 -3.08
CA GLY A 265 8.04 14.06 -2.08
C GLY A 265 7.57 12.94 -1.17
N VAL A 266 7.51 13.21 0.13
CA VAL A 266 6.87 12.36 1.12
C VAL A 266 5.59 13.05 1.58
N VAL A 267 4.46 12.39 1.39
CA VAL A 267 3.16 12.90 1.86
C VAL A 267 3.07 12.75 3.37
N LEU A 268 2.88 13.87 4.06
CA LEU A 268 2.71 13.91 5.50
C LEU A 268 1.33 13.34 5.89
N PRO A 269 1.23 12.61 7.03
CA PRO A 269 -0.04 12.05 7.48
C PRO A 269 -1.06 13.16 7.75
N ARG A 270 -2.32 12.91 7.40
CA ARG A 270 -3.42 13.87 7.61
C ARG A 270 -3.71 14.10 9.09
N GLY A 271 -4.13 15.32 9.39
CA GLY A 271 -4.39 15.77 10.75
C GLY A 271 -5.39 16.92 10.82
N ALA A 272 -5.09 17.89 11.67
CA ALA A 272 -5.94 19.07 11.82
C ALA A 272 -5.67 20.06 10.69
N LYS A 273 -6.69 20.86 10.35
CA LYS A 273 -6.51 21.95 9.39
C LYS A 273 -5.61 23.04 9.95
N ILE A 274 -4.60 23.43 9.18
CA ILE A 274 -3.68 24.52 9.50
C ILE A 274 -3.85 25.62 8.45
N GLN A 275 -4.16 26.83 8.89
CA GLN A 275 -4.28 27.99 8.01
C GLN A 275 -2.88 28.51 7.64
N VAL A 276 -2.64 28.68 6.34
CA VAL A 276 -1.45 29.40 5.84
C VAL A 276 -1.63 30.89 6.12
N THR A 277 -0.54 31.64 6.17
CA THR A 277 -0.58 33.10 6.34
C THR A 277 0.21 33.77 5.24
N LYS A 278 -0.11 35.03 4.95
CA LYS A 278 0.50 35.85 3.89
C LYS A 278 0.17 35.38 2.47
N GLU A 279 -0.95 34.66 2.29
CA GLU A 279 -1.43 34.26 0.97
C GLU A 279 -1.75 35.47 0.08
N GLU A 280 -2.12 36.61 0.69
CA GLU A 280 -2.39 37.86 -0.01
C GLU A 280 -1.19 38.42 -0.78
N ASP A 281 0.03 38.09 -0.34
CA ASP A 281 1.28 38.49 -1.00
C ASP A 281 1.59 37.62 -2.24
N HIS A 282 0.80 36.57 -2.47
CA HIS A 282 1.07 35.51 -3.46
C HIS A 282 -0.14 35.20 -4.38
N MET A 283 -1.04 36.18 -4.55
CA MET A 283 -2.24 36.04 -5.38
C MET A 283 -1.93 35.76 -6.86
N ASP A 284 -0.77 36.19 -7.36
CA ASP A 284 -0.29 35.91 -8.71
C ASP A 284 -0.07 34.41 -8.97
N VAL A 285 0.33 33.65 -7.94
CA VAL A 285 0.45 32.19 -8.00
C VAL A 285 -0.90 31.52 -7.78
N LEU A 286 -1.62 31.93 -6.73
CA LEU A 286 -2.83 31.25 -6.26
C LEU A 286 -3.97 31.30 -7.28
N THR A 287 -4.11 32.42 -8.00
CA THR A 287 -5.21 32.61 -8.96
C THR A 287 -5.12 31.69 -10.18
N LYS A 288 -3.95 31.12 -10.47
CA LYS A 288 -3.76 30.10 -11.52
C LYS A 288 -4.59 28.83 -11.26
N TYR A 289 -4.89 28.54 -9.99
CA TYR A 289 -5.57 27.31 -9.57
C TYR A 289 -6.99 27.55 -9.04
N THR A 290 -7.38 28.80 -8.75
CA THR A 290 -8.72 29.08 -8.25
C THR A 290 -9.78 28.91 -9.34
N ASN A 291 -10.85 28.17 -9.04
CA ASN A 291 -11.98 27.96 -9.96
C ASN A 291 -13.34 28.30 -9.32
N GLY A 292 -13.35 29.01 -8.20
CA GLY A 292 -14.56 29.37 -7.43
C GLY A 292 -14.99 28.32 -6.41
N ASP A 293 -14.57 27.07 -6.58
CA ASP A 293 -14.72 25.98 -5.61
C ASP A 293 -13.43 25.77 -4.81
N THR A 294 -13.47 24.85 -3.84
CA THR A 294 -12.26 24.39 -3.16
C THR A 294 -11.54 23.37 -4.03
N VAL A 295 -10.27 23.66 -4.35
CA VAL A 295 -9.39 22.79 -5.12
C VAL A 295 -8.44 22.08 -4.17
N THR A 296 -8.37 20.75 -4.26
CA THR A 296 -7.44 19.97 -3.45
C THR A 296 -6.13 19.77 -4.20
N MET A 297 -4.99 19.98 -3.54
CA MET A 297 -3.68 20.01 -4.17
C MET A 297 -2.56 19.59 -3.22
N ALA A 298 -1.41 19.29 -3.79
CA ALA A 298 -0.16 19.06 -3.09
C ALA A 298 0.58 20.38 -2.87
N VAL A 299 1.02 20.63 -1.64
CA VAL A 299 1.97 21.70 -1.34
C VAL A 299 3.25 21.11 -0.79
N THR A 300 4.36 21.81 -0.98
CA THR A 300 5.63 21.47 -0.35
C THR A 300 5.92 22.42 0.81
N LEU A 301 6.51 21.86 1.87
CA LEU A 301 6.84 22.57 3.10
C LEU A 301 8.35 22.65 3.26
N HIS A 302 8.86 23.84 3.55
CA HIS A 302 10.31 24.10 3.61
C HIS A 302 10.67 24.86 4.88
N ALA A 303 11.72 24.44 5.58
CA ALA A 303 12.27 25.18 6.71
C ALA A 303 13.07 26.39 6.21
N ILE A 304 12.64 27.61 6.57
CA ILE A 304 13.31 28.85 6.17
C ILE A 304 13.58 29.76 7.36
N HIS A 305 14.53 30.67 7.20
CA HIS A 305 14.69 31.81 8.10
C HIS A 305 14.00 33.04 7.50
N GLU A 306 12.86 33.42 8.06
CA GLU A 306 12.16 34.64 7.67
C GLU A 306 12.89 35.86 8.21
N ILE A 307 13.48 36.65 7.31
CA ILE A 307 14.13 37.92 7.64
C ILE A 307 13.06 39.00 7.80
N ARG A 308 12.98 39.58 9.00
CA ARG A 308 12.16 40.76 9.31
C ARG A 308 13.08 41.94 9.56
N ALA A 309 12.52 43.14 9.56
CA ALA A 309 13.28 44.40 9.70
C ALA A 309 14.23 44.45 10.92
N ARG A 310 13.97 43.67 11.98
CA ARG A 310 14.76 43.66 13.22
C ARG A 310 15.04 42.26 13.79
N SER A 311 14.68 41.19 13.10
CA SER A 311 14.84 39.82 13.60
C SER A 311 14.84 38.81 12.45
N ALA A 312 15.47 37.66 12.64
CA ALA A 312 15.25 36.48 11.81
C ALA A 312 14.52 35.43 12.64
N THR A 313 13.44 34.85 12.11
CA THR A 313 12.69 33.79 12.80
C THR A 313 12.56 32.60 11.87
N GLU A 314 12.90 31.43 12.39
CA GLU A 314 12.74 30.19 11.64
C GLU A 314 11.24 29.84 11.53
N THR A 315 10.78 29.55 10.32
CA THR A 315 9.38 29.27 10.03
C THR A 315 9.25 28.24 8.91
N VAL A 316 8.04 27.74 8.70
CA VAL A 316 7.73 26.86 7.57
C VAL A 316 7.16 27.71 6.42
N GLU A 317 7.83 27.66 5.27
CA GLU A 317 7.34 28.20 4.02
C GLU A 317 6.49 27.16 3.27
N VAL A 318 5.40 27.61 2.67
CA VAL A 318 4.49 26.79 1.87
C VAL A 318 4.68 27.15 0.40
N ARG A 319 4.84 26.13 -0.46
CA ARG A 319 4.99 26.31 -1.90
C ARG A 319 4.03 25.45 -2.70
N ILE A 320 3.53 26.00 -3.80
CA ILE A 320 2.79 25.29 -4.86
C ILE A 320 3.66 25.30 -6.10
N ASP A 321 3.95 24.12 -6.67
CA ASP A 321 4.76 23.96 -7.89
C ASP A 321 6.11 24.70 -7.84
N GLY A 322 6.71 24.79 -6.65
CA GLY A 322 7.99 25.46 -6.40
C GLY A 322 7.89 26.97 -6.13
N GLU A 323 6.73 27.59 -6.34
CA GLU A 323 6.47 28.99 -6.06
C GLU A 323 5.93 29.18 -4.64
N ARG A 324 6.42 30.21 -3.92
CA ARG A 324 5.98 30.51 -2.56
C ARG A 324 4.55 31.03 -2.56
N VAL A 325 3.73 30.50 -1.65
CA VAL A 325 2.32 30.90 -1.50
C VAL A 325 1.95 31.34 -0.09
N GLY A 326 2.90 31.32 0.84
CA GLY A 326 2.74 31.83 2.18
C GLY A 326 3.68 31.17 3.18
N ILE A 327 3.43 31.41 4.46
CA ILE A 327 4.15 30.82 5.58
C ILE A 327 3.18 30.37 6.68
N LEU A 328 3.64 29.50 7.56
CA LEU A 328 2.89 29.18 8.77
C LEU A 328 3.09 30.27 9.85
N SER A 329 2.07 30.45 10.69
CA SER A 329 2.17 31.34 11.84
C SER A 329 3.20 30.82 12.85
N PRO A 330 3.78 31.67 13.73
CA PRO A 330 4.83 31.23 14.66
C PRO A 330 4.47 29.99 15.49
N THR A 331 3.22 29.93 15.97
CA THR A 331 2.71 28.78 16.73
C THR A 331 2.66 27.51 15.88
N GLN A 332 2.22 27.60 14.63
CA GLN A 332 2.09 26.44 13.75
C GLN A 332 3.46 25.99 13.24
N SER A 333 4.35 26.92 12.94
CA SER A 333 5.75 26.62 12.62
C SER A 333 6.43 25.87 13.76
N ALA A 334 6.26 26.30 15.02
CA ALA A 334 6.84 25.58 16.17
C ALA A 334 6.37 24.11 16.25
N ASN A 335 5.13 23.82 15.85
CA ASN A 335 4.57 22.47 15.88
C ASN A 335 5.00 21.58 14.70
N LEU A 336 5.32 22.17 13.54
CA LEU A 336 5.54 21.43 12.29
C LEU A 336 7.00 21.44 11.83
N LEU A 337 7.78 22.45 12.19
CA LEU A 337 9.17 22.61 11.80
C LEU A 337 10.06 21.39 12.14
N PRO A 338 9.92 20.72 13.32
CA PRO A 338 10.70 19.53 13.59
C PRO A 338 10.45 18.40 12.59
N LEU A 339 9.19 18.24 12.14
CA LEU A 339 8.80 17.24 11.15
C LEU A 339 9.33 17.58 9.77
N VAL A 340 9.21 18.85 9.34
CA VAL A 340 9.74 19.31 8.05
C VAL A 340 11.25 19.07 7.98
N LYS A 341 12.01 19.50 9.00
CA LYS A 341 13.45 19.26 9.07
C LYS A 341 13.80 17.78 9.08
N PHE A 342 13.03 16.96 9.77
CA PHE A 342 13.25 15.51 9.81
C PHE A 342 13.16 14.87 8.42
N VAL A 343 12.26 15.35 7.57
CA VAL A 343 12.11 14.91 6.18
C VAL A 343 13.24 15.48 5.31
N GLU A 344 13.54 16.77 5.43
CA GLU A 344 14.63 17.42 4.68
C GLU A 344 16.01 16.81 4.97
N GLU A 345 16.29 16.43 6.22
CA GLU A 345 17.53 15.74 6.63
C GLU A 345 17.71 14.35 6.01
N ARG A 346 16.67 13.84 5.33
CA ARG A 346 16.66 12.59 4.55
C ARG A 346 16.70 12.83 3.05
N GLY A 347 16.93 14.09 2.61
CA GLY A 347 16.95 14.45 1.20
C GLY A 347 15.58 14.34 0.53
N GLN A 348 14.50 14.30 1.32
CA GLN A 348 13.13 14.23 0.84
C GLN A 348 12.44 15.58 1.00
N THR A 349 11.38 15.81 0.23
CA THR A 349 10.55 17.02 0.36
C THR A 349 9.27 16.70 1.12
N ALA A 350 8.97 17.46 2.17
CA ALA A 350 7.72 17.30 2.90
C ALA A 350 6.54 17.82 2.05
N VAL A 351 5.60 16.93 1.72
CA VAL A 351 4.39 17.23 0.94
C VAL A 351 3.18 17.18 1.87
N ALA A 352 2.35 18.20 1.88
CA ALA A 352 1.10 18.19 2.63
C ALA A 352 -0.11 18.25 1.69
N HIS A 353 -1.22 17.66 2.16
CA HIS A 353 -2.53 17.87 1.57
C HIS A 353 -2.95 19.31 1.80
N ALA A 354 -3.43 19.99 0.76
CA ALA A 354 -3.93 21.35 0.88
C ALA A 354 -5.26 21.54 0.16
N GLY A 355 -6.11 22.38 0.75
CA GLY A 355 -7.29 22.95 0.12
C GLY A 355 -7.07 24.42 -0.19
N LEU A 356 -7.14 24.79 -1.46
CA LEU A 356 -7.19 26.17 -1.93
C LEU A 356 -8.64 26.57 -2.16
N ARG A 357 -9.07 27.65 -1.55
CA ARG A 357 -10.39 28.25 -1.82
C ARG A 357 -10.22 29.72 -2.12
N GLY A 358 -10.79 30.20 -3.23
CA GLY A 358 -10.66 31.60 -3.56
C GLY A 358 -11.08 31.96 -4.96
N ASN A 359 -10.80 33.21 -5.30
CA ASN A 359 -10.95 33.81 -6.62
C ASN A 359 -9.85 34.86 -6.85
N ALA A 360 -9.97 35.63 -7.92
CA ALA A 360 -9.01 36.69 -8.29
C ALA A 360 -8.77 37.78 -7.22
N LEU A 361 -9.69 37.94 -6.26
CA LEU A 361 -9.61 38.99 -5.23
C LEU A 361 -9.03 38.48 -3.91
N LYS A 362 -9.31 37.22 -3.56
CA LYS A 362 -8.85 36.61 -2.32
C LYS A 362 -8.73 35.09 -2.49
N ALA A 363 -7.65 34.53 -1.98
CA ALA A 363 -7.46 33.11 -1.86
C ALA A 363 -6.97 32.74 -0.45
N ASP A 364 -7.46 31.62 0.05
CA ASP A 364 -7.12 31.06 1.35
C ASP A 364 -6.57 29.64 1.12
N VAL A 365 -5.41 29.33 1.71
CA VAL A 365 -4.81 27.99 1.65
C VAL A 365 -4.87 27.34 3.03
N THR A 366 -5.38 26.12 3.08
CA THR A 366 -5.41 25.31 4.30
C THR A 366 -4.62 24.03 4.09
N LEU A 367 -3.78 23.66 5.05
CA LEU A 367 -3.06 22.38 5.07
C LEU A 367 -3.82 21.36 5.92
N ASP A 368 -3.66 20.08 5.59
CA ASP A 368 -4.14 18.95 6.38
C ASP A 368 -2.95 18.03 6.68
N THR A 369 -2.40 18.18 7.90
CA THR A 369 -1.23 17.42 8.36
C THR A 369 -1.23 17.29 9.89
N LEU A 370 -0.66 16.20 10.40
CA LEU A 370 -0.34 16.05 11.82
C LEU A 370 0.76 17.03 12.25
N LYS A 371 0.78 17.35 13.55
CA LYS A 371 1.90 18.02 14.20
C LYS A 371 3.02 17.00 14.43
N ALA A 372 4.26 17.46 14.57
CA ALA A 372 5.41 16.57 14.73
C ALA A 372 5.26 15.55 15.87
N GLN A 373 4.67 15.95 17.00
CA GLN A 373 4.46 15.10 18.18
C GLN A 373 3.35 14.03 18.02
N ASP A 374 2.46 14.19 17.04
CA ASP A 374 1.29 13.32 16.86
C ASP A 374 1.55 12.24 15.78
N VAL A 375 2.70 12.32 15.08
CA VAL A 375 3.12 11.36 14.06
C VAL A 375 3.60 10.06 14.70
N SER A 376 3.22 8.91 14.14
CA SER A 376 3.61 7.60 14.67
C SER A 376 5.09 7.28 14.44
N GLU A 377 5.70 6.57 15.39
CA GLU A 377 7.08 6.07 15.26
C GLU A 377 7.27 5.15 14.06
N GLU A 378 6.24 4.37 13.71
CA GLU A 378 6.25 3.51 12.52
C GLU A 378 6.38 4.32 11.23
N TRP A 379 5.60 5.41 11.11
CA TRP A 379 5.70 6.30 9.96
C TRP A 379 7.06 6.99 9.92
N LEU A 380 7.58 7.48 11.05
CA LEU A 380 8.91 8.10 11.12
C LEU A 380 10.02 7.12 10.72
N ALA A 381 9.92 5.86 11.13
CA ALA A 381 10.87 4.81 10.78
C ALA A 381 10.81 4.45 9.29
N SER A 382 9.63 4.53 8.66
CA SER A 382 9.43 4.23 7.24
C SER A 382 10.25 5.13 6.31
N LEU A 383 10.58 6.36 6.74
CA LEU A 383 11.39 7.31 5.96
C LEU A 383 12.88 6.94 5.89
N GLY A 384 13.31 5.91 6.61
CA GLY A 384 14.68 5.43 6.59
C GLY A 384 15.69 6.32 7.34
N PRO A 385 17.00 6.05 7.19
CA PRO A 385 18.04 6.77 7.90
C PRO A 385 18.25 8.18 7.33
N LYS A 386 18.83 9.08 8.14
CA LYS A 386 19.27 10.40 7.65
C LYS A 386 20.24 10.23 6.48
N THR A 387 20.06 11.03 5.44
CA THR A 387 21.04 11.08 4.36
C THR A 387 22.28 11.78 4.88
N VAL A 388 23.40 11.07 4.94
CA VAL A 388 24.70 11.68 5.19
C VAL A 388 25.06 12.45 3.92
N ASP A 389 24.92 13.77 3.96
CA ASP A 389 25.38 14.64 2.90
C ASP A 389 26.92 14.62 2.88
N LEU A 390 27.48 13.69 2.09
CA LEU A 390 28.94 13.55 1.88
C LEU A 390 29.55 14.78 1.19
N ASN A 391 28.72 15.71 0.71
CA ASN A 391 29.13 16.92 0.01
C ASN A 391 28.91 18.21 0.82
N ARG A 392 28.42 18.12 2.07
CA ARG A 392 28.37 19.29 2.94
C ARG A 392 29.80 19.69 3.30
N PRO A 393 30.31 20.86 2.89
CA PRO A 393 31.64 21.28 3.28
C PRO A 393 31.69 21.33 4.81
N THR A 394 32.60 20.56 5.40
CA THR A 394 32.88 20.59 6.83
C THR A 394 33.15 22.04 7.19
N ARG A 395 32.31 22.61 8.08
CA ARG A 395 32.50 23.97 8.56
C ARG A 395 33.94 24.04 9.09
N ALA A 396 34.78 24.88 8.48
CA ALA A 396 36.14 25.08 8.96
C ALA A 396 36.06 25.46 10.44
N THR A 397 36.61 24.62 11.30
CA THR A 397 36.84 24.96 12.70
C THR A 397 37.78 26.15 12.70
N TYR A 398 37.26 27.33 12.98
CA TYR A 398 38.09 28.47 13.31
C TYR A 398 38.70 28.17 14.68
N GLU A 399 39.97 27.73 14.67
CA GLU A 399 40.84 27.88 15.83
C GLU A 399 41.02 29.38 16.03
N TRP A 400 40.49 29.87 17.15
CA TRP A 400 40.89 31.16 17.68
C TRP A 400 42.26 30.94 18.33
N ASP A 401 43.32 31.47 17.71
CA ASP A 401 44.61 31.62 18.37
C ASP A 401 44.45 32.69 19.47
N ASP A 402 44.42 32.25 20.73
CA ASP A 402 44.57 33.11 21.92
C ASP A 402 46.05 33.43 22.19
#